data_AF-A0A849APA4-F1
#
_entry.id   AF-A0A849APA4-F1
#
_cell.length_a   1.000
_cell.length_b   1.000
_cell.length_c   1.000
_cell.angle_alpha   90.00
_cell.angle_beta   90.00
_cell.angle_gamma   90.00
#
_symmetry.space_group_name_H-M   'P 1'
#
loop_
_entity.id
_entity.type
_entity.pdbx_description
1 polymer ?
#
loop_
_entity_poly.entity_id
_entity_poly.type
_entity_poly.pdbx_seq_one_letter_code
_entity_poly.pdbx_strand_id
1 'polypeptide(L)'
;MLAGASYVGYTQWAVAARAGDDVVAMNPHVTSSRLIRSTLEGGVPQTDLVVRWGAMLHAQENAVAFARLLLGIGAGRVRRAMDAKPTTEGDRLAFGQQWQFMQDVLRRPVDDPHWDAGDFSATVGDIAIPASLYAGWYDIFLPDQLRDFAAMRAAGRDVRLTVGDFTHSALSGMAASLRETVTFSRERAGLQPVVERKPVRLRLMGTDTWREFDTWPPAATMTTWHLHAGGGLSENRPPEVSQDGATSLYRYDPADPTPTVGGRLLLKGAGRVDQRPRESRDDVLVFTSPPLAADLDVIGPLSATIWAESDVPFFDLHVRLCEVDERGRSFNVCDGIASLRCTPGAGPQPYAIALAPTAQRFARGRRIRVQVSSGSHPEYLRNAGGDPSRATATELVPALITIHHDRRHPSGVRLPHLS
;
A
#
# COMPACT_ATOMS: atom_id res chain seq x y z
N MET A 1 -8.13 -15.80 25.18
CA MET A 1 -7.42 -15.40 23.94
C MET A 1 -8.17 -14.26 23.29
N LEU A 2 -7.46 -13.37 22.61
CA LEU A 2 -8.03 -12.37 21.70
C LEU A 2 -7.73 -12.80 20.26
N ALA A 3 -8.72 -12.71 19.37
CA ALA A 3 -8.56 -13.10 17.97
C ALA A 3 -9.59 -12.40 17.07
N GLY A 4 -9.20 -12.14 15.83
CA GLY A 4 -10.06 -11.44 14.88
C GLY A 4 -9.28 -10.81 13.74
N ALA A 5 -9.97 -10.59 12.64
CA ALA A 5 -9.43 -9.94 11.45
C ALA A 5 -9.96 -8.51 11.29
N SER A 6 -9.23 -7.66 10.59
CA SER A 6 -9.68 -6.32 10.19
C SER A 6 -10.10 -5.50 11.41
N TYR A 7 -11.32 -4.95 11.44
CA TYR A 7 -11.84 -4.20 12.58
C TYR A 7 -11.85 -5.01 13.89
N VAL A 8 -12.18 -6.31 13.85
CA VAL A 8 -12.12 -7.20 15.03
C VAL A 8 -10.67 -7.50 15.43
N GLY A 9 -9.73 -7.38 14.48
CA GLY A 9 -8.30 -7.34 14.78
C GLY A 9 -7.93 -6.07 15.56
N TYR A 10 -8.46 -4.93 15.14
CA TYR A 10 -8.17 -3.61 15.73
C TYR A 10 -8.67 -3.49 17.17
N THR A 11 -9.84 -4.06 17.48
CA THR A 11 -10.37 -4.06 18.86
C THR A 11 -9.46 -4.77 19.86
N GLN A 12 -8.58 -5.67 19.40
CA GLN A 12 -7.58 -6.29 20.25
C GLN A 12 -6.57 -5.26 20.76
N TRP A 13 -6.08 -4.37 19.90
CA TRP A 13 -5.18 -3.28 20.30
C TRP A 13 -5.81 -2.34 21.33
N ALA A 14 -7.12 -2.09 21.20
CA ALA A 14 -7.87 -1.22 22.11
C ALA A 14 -7.94 -1.73 23.55
N VAL A 15 -7.92 -3.06 23.74
CA VAL A 15 -8.11 -3.68 25.05
C VAL A 15 -6.84 -4.34 25.59
N ALA A 16 -5.90 -4.73 24.73
CA ALA A 16 -4.74 -5.54 25.10
C ALA A 16 -3.88 -4.92 26.20
N ALA A 17 -3.65 -3.60 26.18
CA ALA A 17 -2.88 -2.90 27.19
C ALA A 17 -3.53 -2.93 28.60
N ARG A 18 -4.82 -3.26 28.69
CA ARG A 18 -5.60 -3.31 29.94
C ARG A 18 -6.12 -4.71 30.27
N ALA A 19 -5.88 -5.69 29.40
CA ALA A 19 -6.48 -7.01 29.51
C ALA A 19 -5.89 -7.87 30.64
N GLY A 20 -4.74 -7.48 31.20
CA GLY A 20 -4.07 -8.20 32.29
C GLY A 20 -3.67 -9.63 31.91
N ASP A 21 -3.52 -10.48 32.92
CA ASP A 21 -3.03 -11.87 32.78
C ASP A 21 -4.13 -12.85 32.33
N ASP A 22 -5.39 -12.40 32.20
CA ASP A 22 -6.52 -13.22 31.76
C ASP A 22 -6.44 -13.62 30.27
N VAL A 23 -5.54 -12.99 29.51
CA VAL A 23 -5.36 -13.23 28.07
C VAL A 23 -4.01 -13.89 27.80
N VAL A 24 -4.08 -15.20 27.50
CA VAL A 24 -2.89 -16.01 27.19
C VAL A 24 -2.30 -15.79 25.80
N ALA A 25 -3.05 -15.22 24.85
CA ALA A 25 -2.60 -14.98 23.47
C ALA A 25 -3.48 -13.95 22.75
N MET A 26 -2.87 -13.17 21.86
CA MET A 26 -3.49 -12.20 20.96
C MET A 26 -3.21 -12.55 19.49
N ASN A 27 -4.20 -12.43 18.61
CA ASN A 27 -4.09 -12.83 17.20
C ASN A 27 -4.68 -11.75 16.28
N PRO A 28 -4.01 -10.59 16.13
CA PRO A 28 -4.46 -9.53 15.25
C PRO A 28 -4.15 -9.90 13.79
N HIS A 29 -5.19 -10.10 12.99
CA HIS A 29 -5.04 -10.43 11.57
C HIS A 29 -5.46 -9.27 10.67
N VAL A 30 -4.71 -9.03 9.59
CA VAL A 30 -4.98 -8.02 8.56
C VAL A 30 -5.58 -6.74 9.14
N THR A 31 -4.84 -6.11 10.05
CA THR A 31 -5.31 -5.01 10.89
C THR A 31 -4.16 -4.07 11.25
N SER A 32 -4.49 -2.97 11.92
CA SER A 32 -3.59 -1.88 12.29
C SER A 32 -3.93 -1.39 13.70
N SER A 33 -2.93 -1.02 14.50
CA SER A 33 -3.15 -0.32 15.77
C SER A 33 -3.64 1.12 15.60
N ARG A 34 -3.52 1.69 14.39
CA ARG A 34 -3.91 3.05 14.02
C ARG A 34 -4.90 3.06 12.86
N LEU A 35 -5.99 2.32 13.02
CA LEU A 35 -6.94 1.94 11.96
C LEU A 35 -7.30 3.09 11.01
N ILE A 36 -7.69 4.26 11.52
CA ILE A 36 -8.10 5.38 10.66
C ILE A 36 -6.91 6.05 9.98
N ARG A 37 -5.79 6.25 10.69
CA ARG A 37 -4.56 6.81 10.10
C ARG A 37 -3.98 5.93 8.99
N SER A 38 -4.31 4.64 8.96
CA SER A 38 -3.91 3.73 7.87
C SER A 38 -4.54 4.10 6.53
N THR A 39 -5.70 4.79 6.53
CA THR A 39 -6.41 5.19 5.31
C THR A 39 -5.83 6.47 4.68
N LEU A 40 -4.80 7.07 5.26
CA LEU A 40 -4.17 8.32 4.83
C LEU A 40 -2.70 8.07 4.44
N GLU A 41 -2.50 7.27 3.38
CA GLU A 41 -1.18 6.83 2.96
C GLU A 41 -0.47 7.89 2.11
N GLY A 42 0.78 8.22 2.44
CA GLY A 42 1.53 9.25 1.71
C GLY A 42 0.91 10.65 1.77
N GLY A 43 0.04 10.89 2.76
CA GLY A 43 -0.77 12.09 2.87
C GLY A 43 -2.02 12.11 1.96
N VAL A 44 -2.33 10.99 1.29
CA VAL A 44 -3.46 10.89 0.36
C VAL A 44 -4.55 9.97 0.93
N PRO A 45 -5.82 10.42 0.99
CA PRO A 45 -6.92 9.57 1.39
C PRO A 45 -7.12 8.38 0.44
N GLN A 46 -7.18 7.17 1.00
CA GLN A 46 -7.51 5.96 0.28
C GLN A 46 -9.03 5.91 0.02
N THR A 47 -9.49 6.55 -1.06
CA THR A 47 -10.92 6.77 -1.32
C THR A 47 -11.67 5.46 -1.55
N ASP A 48 -11.06 4.48 -2.22
CA ASP A 48 -11.67 3.17 -2.43
C ASP A 48 -12.00 2.50 -1.10
N LEU A 49 -11.05 2.51 -0.15
CA LEU A 49 -11.21 1.96 1.19
C LEU A 49 -12.33 2.69 1.95
N VAL A 50 -12.24 4.01 2.07
CA VAL A 50 -13.17 4.83 2.88
C VAL A 50 -14.60 4.68 2.38
N VAL A 51 -14.83 4.82 1.07
CA VAL A 51 -16.18 4.79 0.49
C VAL A 51 -16.77 3.38 0.51
N ARG A 52 -15.98 2.33 0.22
CA ARG A 52 -16.49 0.95 0.26
C ARG A 52 -16.72 0.47 1.68
N TRP A 53 -15.84 0.83 2.62
CA TRP A 53 -16.06 0.51 4.03
C TRP A 53 -17.31 1.21 4.56
N GLY A 54 -17.52 2.47 4.20
CA GLY A 54 -18.77 3.19 4.50
C GLY A 54 -20.01 2.54 3.92
N ALA A 55 -19.95 2.05 2.68
CA ALA A 55 -21.05 1.31 2.08
C ALA A 55 -21.40 0.04 2.85
N MET A 56 -20.38 -0.69 3.34
CA MET A 56 -20.59 -1.87 4.17
C MET A 56 -21.24 -1.52 5.51
N LEU A 57 -20.72 -0.52 6.22
CA LEU A 57 -21.26 -0.09 7.52
C LEU A 57 -22.69 0.43 7.39
N HIS A 58 -22.98 1.23 6.37
CA HIS A 58 -24.34 1.72 6.11
C HIS A 58 -25.32 0.58 5.79
N ALA A 59 -24.86 -0.48 5.11
CA ALA A 59 -25.70 -1.62 4.78
C ALA A 59 -25.84 -2.64 5.93
N GLN A 60 -24.96 -2.60 6.93
CA GLN A 60 -24.82 -3.67 7.94
C GLN A 60 -26.10 -3.88 8.78
N GLU A 61 -26.83 -2.82 9.08
CA GLU A 61 -28.06 -2.89 9.89
C GLU A 61 -29.30 -3.33 9.08
N ASN A 62 -29.17 -3.47 7.76
CA ASN A 62 -30.26 -3.87 6.87
C ASN A 62 -29.88 -5.10 6.03
N ALA A 63 -30.45 -6.25 6.37
CA ALA A 63 -30.13 -7.52 5.71
C ALA A 63 -30.32 -7.50 4.17
N VAL A 64 -31.32 -6.77 3.67
CA VAL A 64 -31.56 -6.64 2.23
C VAL A 64 -30.49 -5.76 1.58
N ALA A 65 -30.12 -4.64 2.20
CA ALA A 65 -29.05 -3.78 1.72
C ALA A 65 -27.70 -4.52 1.71
N PHE A 66 -27.41 -5.28 2.77
CA PHE A 66 -26.21 -6.10 2.88
C PHE A 66 -26.16 -7.20 1.81
N ALA A 67 -27.26 -7.93 1.59
CA ALA A 67 -27.35 -8.93 0.52
C ALA A 67 -27.15 -8.30 -0.88
N ARG A 68 -27.73 -7.13 -1.14
CA ARG A 68 -27.52 -6.39 -2.40
C ARG A 68 -26.05 -6.01 -2.59
N LEU A 69 -25.38 -5.56 -1.54
CA LEU A 69 -23.95 -5.23 -1.57
C LEU A 69 -23.10 -6.46 -1.91
N LEU A 70 -23.37 -7.60 -1.28
CA LEU A 70 -22.68 -8.87 -1.57
C LEU A 70 -22.89 -9.35 -3.01
N LEU A 71 -24.09 -9.13 -3.56
CA LEU A 71 -24.41 -9.40 -4.97
C LEU A 71 -23.86 -8.35 -5.94
N GLY A 72 -23.16 -7.31 -5.46
CA GLY A 72 -22.63 -6.22 -6.28
C GLY A 72 -23.70 -5.25 -6.82
N ILE A 73 -24.94 -5.36 -6.36
CA ILE A 73 -26.05 -4.48 -6.76
C ILE A 73 -25.80 -3.09 -6.18
N GLY A 74 -25.66 -2.09 -7.06
CA GLY A 74 -25.34 -0.71 -6.65
C GLY A 74 -23.84 -0.36 -6.71
N ALA A 75 -22.96 -1.28 -7.12
CA ALA A 75 -21.54 -1.01 -7.26
C ALA A 75 -21.23 0.19 -8.17
N GLY A 76 -22.02 0.41 -9.23
CA GLY A 76 -21.89 1.59 -10.10
C GLY A 76 -22.26 2.92 -9.44
N ARG A 77 -23.12 2.92 -8.41
CA ARG A 77 -23.40 4.12 -7.60
C ARG A 77 -22.21 4.44 -6.71
N VAL A 78 -21.68 3.43 -6.02
CA VAL A 78 -20.48 3.54 -5.17
C VAL A 78 -19.27 4.01 -5.98
N ARG A 79 -19.10 3.49 -7.21
CA ARG A 79 -18.03 3.96 -8.10
C ARG A 79 -18.22 5.44 -8.48
N ARG A 80 -19.41 5.84 -8.92
CA ARG A 80 -19.71 7.25 -9.26
C ARG A 80 -19.52 8.20 -8.09
N ALA A 81 -19.77 7.75 -6.87
CA ALA A 81 -19.53 8.53 -5.66
C ALA A 81 -18.04 8.83 -5.42
N MET A 82 -17.13 7.92 -5.77
CA MET A 82 -15.68 8.17 -5.71
C MET A 82 -15.24 9.19 -6.76
N ASP A 83 -16.00 9.32 -7.84
CA ASP A 83 -15.73 10.28 -8.93
C ASP A 83 -16.35 11.66 -8.66
N ALA A 84 -17.07 11.84 -7.55
CA ALA A 84 -17.78 13.07 -7.20
C ALA A 84 -16.87 14.30 -7.17
N LYS A 85 -17.45 15.45 -7.53
CA LYS A 85 -16.79 16.74 -7.59
C LYS A 85 -17.72 17.84 -7.03
N PRO A 86 -17.46 18.38 -5.83
CA PRO A 86 -16.36 18.02 -4.93
C PRO A 86 -16.53 16.59 -4.38
N THR A 87 -15.42 15.93 -4.03
CA THR A 87 -15.45 14.55 -3.53
C THR A 87 -16.15 14.43 -2.17
N THR A 88 -16.25 15.53 -1.42
CA THR A 88 -17.08 15.63 -0.22
C THR A 88 -18.58 15.43 -0.46
N GLU A 89 -19.08 15.45 -1.70
CA GLU A 89 -20.48 15.09 -2.00
C GLU A 89 -20.66 13.58 -2.29
N GLY A 90 -19.58 12.81 -2.30
CA GLY A 90 -19.58 11.38 -2.61
C GLY A 90 -20.41 10.56 -1.61
N ASP A 91 -20.41 10.91 -0.33
CA ASP A 91 -21.22 10.23 0.69
C ASP A 91 -22.72 10.38 0.44
N ARG A 92 -23.21 11.58 0.09
CA ARG A 92 -24.61 11.80 -0.28
C ARG A 92 -24.98 11.00 -1.53
N LEU A 93 -24.08 10.93 -2.51
CA LEU A 93 -24.31 10.12 -3.72
C LEU A 93 -24.30 8.61 -3.44
N ALA A 94 -23.45 8.14 -2.51
CA ALA A 94 -23.33 6.74 -2.17
C ALA A 94 -24.45 6.26 -1.23
N PHE A 95 -24.73 7.05 -0.18
CA PHE A 95 -25.51 6.65 1.00
C PHE A 95 -26.79 7.49 1.20
N GLY A 96 -27.03 8.52 0.39
CA GLY A 96 -28.19 9.41 0.51
C GLY A 96 -28.10 10.42 1.65
N GLN A 97 -27.01 10.44 2.41
CA GLN A 97 -26.76 11.35 3.52
C GLN A 97 -25.26 11.61 3.66
N GLN A 98 -24.92 12.72 4.32
CA GLN A 98 -23.54 13.03 4.65
C GLN A 98 -23.08 12.13 5.81
N TRP A 99 -21.86 11.60 5.71
CA TRP A 99 -21.31 10.73 6.73
C TRP A 99 -20.03 11.31 7.32
N GLN A 100 -20.09 11.67 8.61
CA GLN A 100 -19.06 12.44 9.29
C GLN A 100 -17.68 11.79 9.20
N PHE A 101 -17.60 10.46 9.38
CA PHE A 101 -16.36 9.71 9.23
C PHE A 101 -15.66 9.94 7.88
N MET A 102 -16.41 9.87 6.78
CA MET A 102 -15.85 10.12 5.44
C MET A 102 -15.40 11.58 5.29
N GLN A 103 -16.15 12.54 5.83
CA GLN A 103 -15.78 13.95 5.79
C GLN A 103 -14.49 14.23 6.58
N ASP A 104 -14.32 13.60 7.74
CA ASP A 104 -13.12 13.74 8.56
C ASP A 104 -11.90 13.18 7.82
N VAL A 105 -11.99 11.97 7.23
CA VAL A 105 -10.87 11.38 6.46
C VAL A 105 -10.54 12.21 5.21
N LEU A 106 -11.53 12.81 4.56
CA LEU A 106 -11.30 13.62 3.36
C LEU A 106 -10.68 14.99 3.65
N ARG A 107 -10.89 15.55 4.85
CA ARG A 107 -10.53 16.95 5.15
C ARG A 107 -9.37 17.09 6.13
N ARG A 108 -9.13 16.10 6.99
CA ARG A 108 -8.13 16.19 8.04
C ARG A 108 -6.83 15.54 7.61
N PRO A 109 -5.68 16.16 7.91
CA PRO A 109 -4.39 15.52 7.67
C PRO A 109 -4.19 14.33 8.61
N VAL A 110 -3.20 13.47 8.27
CA VAL A 110 -2.93 12.24 9.02
C VAL A 110 -2.51 12.49 10.46
N ASP A 111 -1.93 13.65 10.76
CA ASP A 111 -1.41 14.08 12.07
C ASP A 111 -2.42 14.85 12.93
N ASP A 112 -3.65 15.05 12.46
CA ASP A 112 -4.70 15.74 13.21
C ASP A 112 -5.00 15.04 14.56
N PRO A 113 -5.02 15.75 15.70
CA PRO A 113 -5.34 15.19 17.02
C PRO A 113 -6.70 14.51 17.11
N HIS A 114 -7.62 14.80 16.18
CA HIS A 114 -8.89 14.10 16.06
C HIS A 114 -8.73 12.56 16.01
N TRP A 115 -7.60 12.07 15.48
CA TRP A 115 -7.32 10.65 15.34
C TRP A 115 -6.78 9.97 16.59
N ASP A 116 -6.36 10.73 17.61
CA ASP A 116 -5.62 10.21 18.77
C ASP A 116 -6.43 9.20 19.60
N ALA A 117 -7.75 9.41 19.70
CA ALA A 117 -8.63 8.53 20.47
C ALA A 117 -8.72 7.09 19.89
N GLY A 118 -8.45 6.91 18.60
CA GLY A 118 -8.45 5.63 17.90
C GLY A 118 -7.05 5.14 17.53
N ASP A 119 -6.01 5.75 18.07
CA ASP A 119 -4.62 5.38 17.81
C ASP A 119 -4.03 4.67 19.03
N PHE A 120 -3.75 3.38 18.88
CA PHE A 120 -3.12 2.56 19.91
C PHE A 120 -1.63 2.28 19.61
N SER A 121 -1.05 2.90 18.58
CA SER A 121 0.35 2.68 18.19
C SER A 121 1.34 2.97 19.32
N ALA A 122 1.06 3.96 20.17
CA ALA A 122 1.89 4.33 21.31
C ALA A 122 1.94 3.23 22.40
N THR A 123 0.90 2.40 22.54
CA THR A 123 0.82 1.36 23.57
C THR A 123 1.16 -0.03 23.05
N VAL A 124 1.44 -0.20 21.76
CA VAL A 124 1.80 -1.49 21.15
C VAL A 124 3.00 -2.14 21.88
N GLY A 125 3.99 -1.33 22.25
CA GLY A 125 5.17 -1.78 22.99
C GLY A 125 4.90 -2.21 24.43
N ASP A 126 3.79 -1.79 25.04
CA ASP A 126 3.45 -2.09 26.43
C ASP A 126 2.74 -3.45 26.59
N ILE A 127 2.24 -4.00 25.48
CA ILE A 127 1.46 -5.25 25.49
C ILE A 127 2.36 -6.44 25.79
N ALA A 128 2.20 -7.02 26.98
CA ALA A 128 2.91 -8.21 27.42
C ALA A 128 2.34 -9.52 26.87
N ILE A 129 1.10 -9.49 26.35
CA ILE A 129 0.42 -10.66 25.81
C ILE A 129 1.18 -11.19 24.59
N PRO A 130 1.52 -12.50 24.53
CA PRO A 130 2.11 -13.09 23.33
C PRO A 130 1.21 -12.90 22.11
N ALA A 131 1.78 -12.48 20.98
CA ALA A 131 1.01 -12.12 19.80
C ALA A 131 1.42 -12.87 18.53
N SER A 132 0.44 -13.24 17.70
CA SER A 132 0.64 -13.77 16.35
C SER A 132 -0.02 -12.87 15.32
N LEU A 133 0.79 -12.04 14.66
CA LEU A 133 0.35 -11.12 13.62
C LEU A 133 0.29 -11.85 12.27
N TYR A 134 -0.85 -11.76 11.60
CA TYR A 134 -1.07 -12.42 10.30
C TYR A 134 -1.48 -11.41 9.24
N ALA A 135 -0.66 -11.22 8.20
CA ALA A 135 -0.81 -10.20 7.16
C ALA A 135 -0.87 -10.81 5.75
N GLY A 136 -1.24 -10.01 4.76
CA GLY A 136 -1.15 -10.36 3.34
C GLY A 136 -0.36 -9.32 2.54
N TRP A 137 0.41 -9.73 1.52
CA TRP A 137 1.20 -8.80 0.70
C TRP A 137 0.37 -7.77 -0.07
N TYR A 138 -0.87 -8.12 -0.38
CA TYR A 138 -1.84 -7.22 -1.02
C TYR A 138 -2.95 -6.79 -0.05
N ASP A 139 -2.68 -6.84 1.26
CA ASP A 139 -3.59 -6.36 2.29
C ASP A 139 -3.45 -4.85 2.53
N ILE A 140 -4.57 -4.18 2.79
CA ILE A 140 -4.63 -2.72 3.02
C ILE A 140 -3.84 -2.29 4.26
N PHE A 141 -3.76 -3.13 5.29
CA PHE A 141 -3.11 -2.80 6.56
C PHE A 141 -1.66 -3.29 6.63
N LEU A 142 -1.13 -3.93 5.58
CA LEU A 142 0.22 -4.49 5.59
C LEU A 142 1.29 -3.51 6.13
N PRO A 143 1.40 -2.26 5.66
CA PRO A 143 2.43 -1.34 6.16
C PRO A 143 2.30 -1.05 7.66
N ASP A 144 1.08 -1.10 8.19
CA ASP A 144 0.81 -0.91 9.61
C ASP A 144 1.07 -2.13 10.45
N GLN A 145 0.61 -3.29 10.01
CA GLN A 145 0.84 -4.52 10.75
C GLN A 145 2.34 -4.83 10.87
N LEU A 146 3.15 -4.46 9.87
CA LEU A 146 4.61 -4.54 9.93
C LEU A 146 5.23 -3.54 10.92
N ARG A 147 4.65 -2.35 11.07
CA ARG A 147 5.06 -1.35 12.06
C ARG A 147 4.72 -1.83 13.48
N ASP A 148 3.52 -2.38 13.68
CA ASP A 148 3.07 -2.93 14.95
C ASP A 148 3.97 -4.09 15.39
N PHE A 149 4.31 -4.99 14.45
CA PHE A 149 5.28 -6.06 14.69
C PHE A 149 6.65 -5.50 15.12
N ALA A 150 7.16 -4.49 14.41
CA ALA A 150 8.46 -3.89 14.72
C ALA A 150 8.47 -3.24 16.12
N ALA A 151 7.39 -2.55 16.49
CA ALA A 151 7.22 -1.94 17.81
C ALA A 151 7.20 -3.00 18.93
N MET A 152 6.44 -4.08 18.76
CA MET A 152 6.43 -5.20 19.72
C MET A 152 7.81 -5.86 19.85
N ARG A 153 8.50 -6.11 18.73
CA ARG A 153 9.86 -6.70 18.74
C ARG A 153 10.88 -5.79 19.42
N ALA A 154 10.83 -4.49 19.15
CA ALA A 154 11.72 -3.50 19.77
C ALA A 154 11.53 -3.44 21.30
N ALA A 155 10.30 -3.65 21.78
CA ALA A 155 9.98 -3.75 23.20
C ALA A 155 10.25 -5.15 23.81
N GLY A 156 10.89 -6.06 23.07
CA GLY A 156 11.23 -7.40 23.56
C GLY A 156 10.03 -8.33 23.77
N ARG A 157 8.89 -8.06 23.12
CA ARG A 157 7.67 -8.87 23.28
C ARG A 157 7.76 -10.18 22.51
N ASP A 158 7.06 -11.19 23.03
CA ASP A 158 6.86 -12.47 22.36
C ASP A 158 5.85 -12.28 21.21
N VAL A 159 6.37 -12.07 20.02
CA VAL A 159 5.57 -11.83 18.83
C VAL A 159 6.11 -12.58 17.63
N ARG A 160 5.21 -13.19 16.87
CA ARG A 160 5.50 -13.74 15.54
C ARG A 160 4.69 -13.03 14.46
N LEU A 161 5.27 -12.96 13.27
CA LEU A 161 4.69 -12.39 12.06
C LEU A 161 4.62 -13.47 10.98
N THR A 162 3.44 -13.61 10.38
CA THR A 162 3.24 -14.41 9.18
C THR A 162 2.64 -13.53 8.08
N VAL A 163 3.25 -13.48 6.90
CA VAL A 163 2.75 -12.70 5.75
C VAL A 163 2.51 -13.62 4.55
N GLY A 164 1.27 -13.72 4.08
CA GLY A 164 0.87 -14.55 2.94
C GLY A 164 0.67 -13.78 1.63
N ASP A 165 0.47 -14.49 0.52
CA ASP A 165 0.21 -13.97 -0.83
C ASP A 165 -1.28 -13.76 -1.13
N PHE A 166 -1.98 -13.07 -0.23
CA PHE A 166 -3.42 -12.84 -0.34
C PHE A 166 -3.82 -11.37 -0.12
N THR A 167 -5.08 -11.06 -0.43
CA THR A 167 -5.72 -9.74 -0.27
C THR A 167 -6.61 -9.72 0.97
N HIS A 168 -7.06 -8.53 1.40
CA HIS A 168 -7.84 -8.35 2.64
C HIS A 168 -9.04 -9.30 2.80
N SER A 169 -9.80 -9.51 1.71
CA SER A 169 -11.05 -10.29 1.69
C SER A 169 -10.89 -11.71 1.16
N ALA A 170 -9.65 -12.21 1.00
CA ALA A 170 -9.40 -13.53 0.46
C ALA A 170 -9.75 -14.66 1.46
N LEU A 171 -10.62 -15.59 1.04
CA LEU A 171 -11.02 -16.75 1.86
C LEU A 171 -9.83 -17.63 2.27
N SER A 172 -8.83 -17.77 1.40
CA SER A 172 -7.59 -18.50 1.70
C SER A 172 -6.81 -17.86 2.85
N GLY A 173 -6.72 -16.53 2.87
CA GLY A 173 -6.11 -15.75 3.94
C GLY A 173 -6.87 -15.93 5.26
N MET A 174 -8.20 -15.82 5.22
CA MET A 174 -9.06 -16.03 6.40
C MET A 174 -8.87 -17.43 7.00
N ALA A 175 -8.95 -18.47 6.18
CA ALA A 175 -8.77 -19.85 6.63
C ALA A 175 -7.38 -20.10 7.21
N ALA A 176 -6.33 -19.55 6.59
CA ALA A 176 -4.96 -19.68 7.09
C ALA A 176 -4.76 -18.95 8.42
N SER A 177 -5.34 -17.76 8.56
CA SER A 177 -5.30 -16.97 9.80
C SER A 177 -6.02 -17.68 10.95
N LEU A 178 -7.16 -18.32 10.71
CA LEU A 178 -7.86 -19.12 11.74
C LEU A 178 -7.03 -20.31 12.22
N ARG A 179 -6.38 -21.03 11.29
CA ARG A 179 -5.45 -22.11 11.64
C ARG A 179 -4.28 -21.61 12.49
N GLU A 180 -3.71 -20.45 12.15
CA GLU A 180 -2.66 -19.81 12.94
C GLU A 180 -3.16 -19.47 14.34
N THR A 181 -4.34 -18.86 14.48
CA THR A 181 -4.94 -18.53 15.79
C THR A 181 -5.10 -19.74 16.68
N VAL A 182 -5.69 -20.82 16.16
CA VAL A 182 -5.91 -22.04 16.94
C VAL A 182 -4.58 -22.64 17.39
N THR A 183 -3.61 -22.70 16.47
CA THR A 183 -2.29 -23.26 16.76
C THR A 183 -1.56 -22.42 17.81
N PHE A 184 -1.39 -21.13 17.56
CA PHE A 184 -0.68 -20.21 18.46
C PHE A 184 -1.32 -20.16 19.85
N SER A 185 -2.64 -20.03 19.92
CA SER A 185 -3.32 -19.87 21.20
C SER A 185 -3.23 -21.16 22.04
N ARG A 186 -3.25 -22.34 21.41
CA ARG A 186 -3.04 -23.61 22.11
C ARG A 186 -1.60 -23.78 22.60
N GLU A 187 -0.61 -23.33 21.81
CA GLU A 187 0.80 -23.32 22.24
C GLU A 187 0.98 -22.45 23.49
N ARG A 188 0.45 -21.22 23.49
CA ARG A 188 0.57 -20.29 24.62
C ARG A 188 -0.24 -20.69 25.85
N ALA A 189 -1.32 -21.44 25.65
CA ALA A 189 -2.10 -22.02 26.74
C ALA A 189 -1.48 -23.32 27.31
N GLY A 190 -0.35 -23.81 26.79
CA GLY A 190 0.26 -25.07 27.22
C GLY A 190 -0.54 -26.32 26.83
N LEU A 191 -1.48 -26.19 25.88
CA LEU A 191 -2.35 -27.27 25.42
C LEU A 191 -1.73 -28.11 24.29
N GLN A 192 -0.57 -27.69 23.79
CA GLN A 192 0.27 -28.43 22.84
C GLN A 192 1.72 -27.90 22.86
N PRO A 193 2.71 -28.68 22.37
CA PRO A 193 4.08 -28.21 22.22
C PRO A 193 4.18 -27.01 21.29
N VAL A 194 5.12 -26.10 21.60
CA VAL A 194 5.44 -24.95 20.74
C VAL A 194 6.14 -25.45 19.48
N VAL A 195 5.62 -25.09 18.30
CA VAL A 195 6.31 -25.36 17.03
C VAL A 195 7.54 -24.44 16.92
N GLU A 196 8.71 -25.03 16.77
CA GLU A 196 9.95 -24.29 16.52
C GLU A 196 9.92 -23.67 15.12
N ARG A 197 9.91 -22.33 15.06
CA ARG A 197 10.01 -21.53 13.84
C ARG A 197 10.61 -20.17 14.15
N LYS A 198 11.16 -19.50 13.14
CA LYS A 198 11.64 -18.12 13.36
C LYS A 198 10.46 -17.14 13.55
N PRO A 199 10.68 -16.00 14.22
CA PRO A 199 9.64 -15.00 14.47
C PRO A 199 8.96 -14.48 13.22
N VAL A 200 9.64 -14.43 12.08
CA VAL A 200 9.10 -13.89 10.82
C VAL A 200 9.00 -15.00 9.80
N ARG A 201 7.80 -15.20 9.23
CA ARG A 201 7.55 -16.17 8.16
C ARG A 201 6.83 -15.50 6.99
N LEU A 202 7.44 -15.54 5.83
CA LEU A 202 7.03 -14.79 4.66
C LEU A 202 6.75 -15.74 3.50
N ARG A 203 5.60 -15.59 2.85
CA ARG A 203 5.32 -16.22 1.57
C ARG A 203 6.10 -15.46 0.50
N LEU A 204 7.05 -16.12 -0.16
CA LEU A 204 7.86 -15.47 -1.20
C LEU A 204 7.06 -15.46 -2.50
N MET A 205 6.47 -14.31 -2.84
CA MET A 205 5.70 -14.15 -4.08
C MET A 205 6.59 -14.40 -5.31
N GLY A 206 5.99 -14.85 -6.41
CA GLY A 206 6.75 -15.36 -7.56
C GLY A 206 7.25 -16.80 -7.38
N THR A 207 7.05 -17.40 -6.20
CA THR A 207 7.34 -18.81 -5.90
C THR A 207 6.19 -19.46 -5.13
N ASP A 208 6.27 -20.77 -4.92
CA ASP A 208 5.39 -21.52 -4.03
C ASP A 208 6.00 -21.82 -2.66
N THR A 209 6.94 -20.99 -2.20
CA THR A 209 7.72 -21.27 -0.98
C THR A 209 7.46 -20.27 0.16
N TRP A 210 7.68 -20.75 1.39
CA TRP A 210 7.75 -19.93 2.60
C TRP A 210 9.21 -19.76 3.02
N ARG A 211 9.56 -18.57 3.49
CA ARG A 211 10.88 -18.23 4.02
C ARG A 211 10.76 -17.75 5.47
N GLU A 212 11.70 -18.13 6.31
CA GLU A 212 11.73 -17.75 7.72
C GLU A 212 12.95 -16.89 8.05
N PHE A 213 12.76 -15.88 8.92
CA PHE A 213 13.76 -14.89 9.30
C PHE A 213 13.66 -14.53 10.79
N ASP A 214 14.79 -14.12 11.38
CA ASP A 214 14.88 -13.73 12.79
C ASP A 214 14.36 -12.31 13.05
N THR A 215 14.41 -11.46 12.02
CA THR A 215 14.04 -10.05 12.05
C THR A 215 13.22 -9.66 10.82
N TRP A 216 12.39 -8.63 11.01
CA TRP A 216 11.79 -7.88 9.90
C TRP A 216 12.25 -6.42 9.99
N PRO A 217 12.75 -5.83 8.89
CA PRO A 217 13.13 -6.51 7.66
C PRO A 217 14.33 -7.47 7.88
N PRO A 218 14.50 -8.49 7.02
CA PRO A 218 15.75 -9.25 6.96
C PRO A 218 16.94 -8.37 6.60
N ALA A 219 18.15 -8.78 6.97
CA ALA A 219 19.36 -8.15 6.46
C ALA A 219 19.43 -8.33 4.93
N ALA A 220 19.64 -7.23 4.21
CA ALA A 220 19.59 -7.18 2.76
C ALA A 220 20.61 -6.17 2.21
N THR A 221 21.10 -6.42 1.01
CA THR A 221 21.91 -5.45 0.26
C THR A 221 20.98 -4.48 -0.45
N MET A 222 21.14 -3.19 -0.20
CA MET A 222 20.29 -2.17 -0.81
C MET A 222 20.89 -1.70 -2.13
N THR A 223 20.15 -1.90 -3.21
CA THR A 223 20.60 -1.59 -4.57
C THR A 223 19.66 -0.59 -5.21
N THR A 224 20.21 0.43 -5.85
CA THR A 224 19.41 1.42 -6.59
C THR A 224 19.34 1.04 -8.05
N TRP A 225 18.13 0.91 -8.58
CA TRP A 225 17.84 0.78 -10.00
C TRP A 225 17.42 2.14 -10.55
N HIS A 226 18.28 2.72 -11.38
CA HIS A 226 18.10 4.02 -11.98
C HIS A 226 17.22 3.96 -13.22
N LEU A 227 16.40 5.00 -13.39
CA LEU A 227 15.65 5.27 -14.60
C LEU A 227 16.61 5.79 -15.68
N HIS A 228 16.32 5.48 -16.94
CA HIS A 228 17.12 5.91 -18.09
C HIS A 228 16.24 6.36 -19.26
N ALA A 229 16.87 7.12 -20.17
CA ALA A 229 16.35 7.43 -21.49
C ALA A 229 15.83 6.18 -22.23
N GLY A 230 14.79 6.36 -23.04
CA GLY A 230 14.16 5.26 -23.78
C GLY A 230 13.40 4.25 -22.92
N GLY A 231 13.11 4.57 -21.65
CA GLY A 231 12.38 3.67 -20.75
C GLY A 231 13.23 2.53 -20.19
N GLY A 232 14.55 2.73 -20.08
CA GLY A 232 15.47 1.76 -19.48
C GLY A 232 15.46 1.81 -17.95
N LEU A 233 15.73 0.67 -17.31
CA LEU A 233 15.97 0.56 -15.86
C LEU A 233 17.24 -0.26 -15.62
N SER A 234 18.21 0.26 -14.87
CA SER A 234 19.45 -0.49 -14.59
C SER A 234 20.11 -0.06 -13.28
N GLU A 235 20.98 -0.92 -12.72
CA GLU A 235 21.78 -0.56 -11.54
C GLU A 235 22.88 0.46 -11.85
N ASN A 236 23.24 0.63 -13.12
CA ASN A 236 24.24 1.60 -13.52
C ASN A 236 23.66 3.00 -13.41
N ARG A 237 24.41 3.90 -12.78
CA ARG A 237 24.05 5.32 -12.78
C ARG A 237 23.99 5.85 -14.22
N PRO A 238 23.07 6.78 -14.55
CA PRO A 238 23.03 7.41 -15.87
C PRO A 238 24.40 7.99 -16.30
N PRO A 239 24.75 7.88 -17.60
CA PRO A 239 26.05 8.27 -18.12
C PRO A 239 26.26 9.79 -18.06
N GLU A 240 27.53 10.21 -18.12
CA GLU A 240 27.94 11.61 -18.00
C GLU A 240 27.63 12.46 -19.23
N VAL A 241 27.67 11.86 -20.42
CA VAL A 241 27.18 12.47 -21.65
C VAL A 241 25.68 12.23 -21.70
N SER A 242 24.87 13.28 -21.55
CA SER A 242 23.44 13.21 -21.78
C SER A 242 23.21 12.88 -23.26
N GLN A 243 22.80 11.66 -23.56
CA GLN A 243 22.13 11.39 -24.83
C GLN A 243 20.80 12.17 -24.82
N ASP A 244 20.31 12.56 -25.99
CA ASP A 244 18.95 13.09 -26.12
C ASP A 244 17.95 12.23 -25.34
N GLY A 245 17.03 12.86 -24.61
CA GLY A 245 16.04 12.15 -23.78
C GLY A 245 16.44 11.91 -22.32
N ALA A 246 17.17 12.84 -21.69
CA ALA A 246 17.48 12.87 -20.25
C ALA A 246 16.28 13.12 -19.31
N THR A 247 15.11 13.38 -19.90
CA THR A 247 13.86 13.62 -19.19
C THR A 247 12.72 12.85 -19.84
N SER A 248 11.68 12.57 -19.07
CA SER A 248 10.41 12.01 -19.54
C SER A 248 9.27 12.91 -19.06
N LEU A 249 8.44 13.38 -19.99
CA LEU A 249 7.33 14.28 -19.71
C LEU A 249 6.01 13.52 -19.84
N TYR A 250 5.06 13.79 -18.94
CA TYR A 250 3.67 13.37 -19.11
C TYR A 250 2.71 14.45 -18.61
N ARG A 251 1.46 14.39 -19.09
CA ARG A 251 0.37 15.25 -18.65
C ARG A 251 -0.57 14.43 -17.77
N TYR A 252 -0.75 14.84 -16.53
CA TYR A 252 -1.79 14.33 -15.65
C TYR A 252 -3.05 15.18 -15.79
N ASP A 253 -4.17 14.55 -16.15
CA ASP A 253 -5.48 15.21 -16.20
C ASP A 253 -6.37 14.67 -15.07
N PRO A 254 -6.69 15.48 -14.05
CA PRO A 254 -7.59 15.04 -12.98
C PRO A 254 -9.02 14.67 -13.45
N ALA A 255 -9.43 15.10 -14.65
CA ALA A 255 -10.73 14.72 -15.23
C ALA A 255 -10.71 13.31 -15.84
N ASP A 256 -9.52 12.79 -16.17
CA ASP A 256 -9.26 11.39 -16.55
C ASP A 256 -8.10 10.84 -15.70
N PRO A 257 -8.32 10.66 -14.37
CA PRO A 257 -7.23 10.33 -13.46
C PRO A 257 -6.68 8.92 -13.75
N THR A 258 -5.36 8.75 -13.60
CA THR A 258 -4.70 7.46 -13.80
C THR A 258 -5.40 6.36 -12.98
N PRO A 259 -5.88 5.27 -13.61
CA PRO A 259 -6.73 4.30 -12.94
C PRO A 259 -5.96 3.35 -12.02
N THR A 260 -6.62 2.92 -10.95
CA THR A 260 -6.19 1.78 -10.14
C THR A 260 -6.37 0.47 -10.90
N VAL A 261 -5.31 -0.35 -10.92
CA VAL A 261 -5.34 -1.71 -11.48
C VAL A 261 -4.57 -2.64 -10.52
N GLY A 262 -5.26 -3.49 -9.76
CA GLY A 262 -4.62 -4.32 -8.73
C GLY A 262 -4.22 -3.52 -7.49
N GLY A 263 -3.36 -4.11 -6.66
CA GLY A 263 -2.79 -3.46 -5.49
C GLY A 263 -3.55 -3.78 -4.20
N ARG A 264 -3.43 -2.90 -3.21
CA ARG A 264 -3.99 -3.09 -1.86
C ARG A 264 -5.39 -2.47 -1.78
N LEU A 265 -6.34 -3.13 -2.45
CA LEU A 265 -7.75 -2.76 -2.37
C LEU A 265 -8.50 -3.62 -1.34
N LEU A 266 -9.57 -3.05 -0.77
CA LEU A 266 -10.40 -3.74 0.22
C LEU A 266 -11.19 -4.91 -0.38
N LEU A 267 -11.77 -4.68 -1.57
CA LEU A 267 -12.71 -5.60 -2.22
C LEU A 267 -12.20 -6.05 -3.60
N LYS A 268 -13.13 -6.36 -4.52
CA LYS A 268 -12.85 -6.87 -5.86
C LYS A 268 -11.90 -5.96 -6.64
N GLY A 269 -10.92 -6.56 -7.32
CA GLY A 269 -9.89 -5.88 -8.10
C GLY A 269 -8.56 -5.75 -7.36
N ALA A 270 -8.49 -6.12 -6.07
CA ALA A 270 -7.26 -6.22 -5.30
C ALA A 270 -6.31 -7.30 -5.83
N GLY A 271 -5.04 -7.19 -5.43
CA GLY A 271 -4.03 -8.23 -5.65
C GLY A 271 -3.16 -8.01 -6.88
N ARG A 272 -2.61 -9.11 -7.37
CA ARG A 272 -1.77 -9.17 -8.57
C ARG A 272 -2.62 -9.17 -9.83
N VAL A 273 -2.51 -8.12 -10.64
CA VAL A 273 -3.31 -7.89 -11.85
C VAL A 273 -2.39 -7.47 -13.01
N ASP A 274 -2.76 -7.86 -14.23
CA ASP A 274 -2.06 -7.46 -15.45
C ASP A 274 -2.12 -5.94 -15.64
N GLN A 275 -0.95 -5.31 -15.75
CA GLN A 275 -0.78 -3.87 -15.81
C GLN A 275 -0.76 -3.31 -17.22
N ARG A 276 -0.73 -4.15 -18.27
CA ARG A 276 -0.65 -3.67 -19.66
C ARG A 276 -1.74 -2.64 -20.03
N PRO A 277 -3.00 -2.74 -19.58
CA PRO A 277 -4.01 -1.71 -19.81
C PRO A 277 -3.72 -0.37 -19.12
N ARG A 278 -3.01 -0.39 -17.98
CA ARG A 278 -2.56 0.83 -17.28
C ARG A 278 -1.35 1.44 -17.98
N GLU A 279 -0.43 0.58 -18.41
CA GLU A 279 0.83 0.96 -19.09
C GLU A 279 0.62 1.53 -20.48
N SER A 280 -0.57 1.37 -21.08
CA SER A 280 -0.91 1.96 -22.38
C SER A 280 -1.38 3.41 -22.29
N ARG A 281 -1.42 4.01 -21.10
CA ARG A 281 -1.80 5.41 -20.92
C ARG A 281 -0.60 6.33 -21.08
N ASP A 282 -0.84 7.49 -21.68
CA ASP A 282 0.18 8.52 -21.88
C ASP A 282 0.64 9.18 -20.58
N ASP A 283 -0.15 9.07 -19.50
CA ASP A 283 0.18 9.56 -18.15
C ASP A 283 0.90 8.52 -17.26
N VAL A 284 1.32 7.39 -17.84
CA VAL A 284 2.06 6.32 -17.14
C VAL A 284 3.40 6.09 -17.84
N LEU A 285 4.46 6.64 -17.25
CA LEU A 285 5.83 6.36 -17.70
C LEU A 285 6.26 4.97 -17.26
N VAL A 286 6.92 4.23 -18.15
CA VAL A 286 7.36 2.85 -17.93
C VAL A 286 8.86 2.72 -18.13
N PHE A 287 9.56 2.20 -17.11
CA PHE A 287 11.00 1.92 -17.13
C PHE A 287 11.23 0.44 -16.88
N THR A 288 11.92 -0.26 -17.79
CA THR A 288 12.07 -1.72 -17.74
C THR A 288 13.53 -2.14 -17.82
N SER A 289 13.90 -3.11 -17.01
CA SER A 289 15.25 -3.68 -17.01
C SER A 289 15.47 -4.69 -18.15
N PRO A 290 16.74 -4.98 -18.50
CA PRO A 290 17.10 -6.21 -19.20
C PRO A 290 16.57 -7.45 -18.46
N PRO A 291 16.43 -8.62 -19.13
CA PRO A 291 16.14 -9.87 -18.44
C PRO A 291 17.18 -10.10 -17.34
N LEU A 292 16.73 -10.48 -16.16
CA LEU A 292 17.61 -10.75 -15.03
C LEU A 292 18.49 -11.98 -15.34
N ALA A 293 19.79 -11.86 -15.04
CA ALA A 293 20.74 -12.93 -15.27
C ALA A 293 20.59 -14.09 -14.26
N ALA A 294 20.04 -13.82 -13.08
CA ALA A 294 19.78 -14.76 -11.99
C ALA A 294 18.46 -14.41 -11.28
N ASP A 295 17.98 -15.32 -10.43
CA ASP A 295 16.87 -15.03 -9.52
C ASP A 295 17.26 -13.88 -8.58
N LEU A 296 16.30 -12.99 -8.31
CA LEU A 296 16.46 -11.87 -7.41
C LEU A 296 15.32 -11.83 -6.39
N ASP A 297 15.64 -12.05 -5.12
CA ASP A 297 14.68 -11.90 -4.02
C ASP A 297 14.69 -10.46 -3.51
N VAL A 298 13.59 -9.75 -3.71
CA VAL A 298 13.35 -8.40 -3.18
C VAL A 298 12.48 -8.53 -1.94
N ILE A 299 13.07 -8.40 -0.75
CA ILE A 299 12.38 -8.62 0.54
C ILE A 299 12.66 -7.47 1.50
N GLY A 300 11.63 -6.69 1.82
CA GLY A 300 11.72 -5.58 2.78
C GLY A 300 10.98 -4.32 2.34
N PRO A 301 11.22 -3.18 3.01
CA PRO A 301 10.71 -1.88 2.61
C PRO A 301 11.45 -1.33 1.37
N LEU A 302 10.73 -0.56 0.55
CA LEU A 302 11.20 -0.01 -0.72
C LEU A 302 10.99 1.50 -0.73
N SER A 303 11.83 2.22 -1.48
CA SER A 303 11.63 3.63 -1.74
C SER A 303 12.06 4.01 -3.14
N ALA A 304 11.48 5.09 -3.66
CA ALA A 304 11.93 5.75 -4.88
C ALA A 304 12.46 7.13 -4.54
N THR A 305 13.50 7.56 -5.23
CA THR A 305 13.90 8.96 -5.32
C THR A 305 13.65 9.41 -6.73
N ILE A 306 12.71 10.34 -6.91
CA ILE A 306 12.32 10.84 -8.23
C ILE A 306 12.64 12.33 -8.28
N TRP A 307 13.51 12.70 -9.21
CA TRP A 307 13.77 14.09 -9.56
C TRP A 307 12.68 14.56 -10.51
N ALA A 308 11.88 15.52 -10.08
CA ALA A 308 10.74 15.97 -10.85
C ALA A 308 10.56 17.49 -10.85
N GLU A 309 9.88 17.96 -11.88
CA GLU A 309 9.35 19.32 -12.03
C GLU A 309 7.86 19.26 -12.35
N SER A 310 7.13 20.30 -11.95
CA SER A 310 5.70 20.46 -12.23
C SER A 310 5.40 21.93 -12.55
N ASP A 311 4.48 22.14 -13.49
CA ASP A 311 3.95 23.47 -13.83
C ASP A 311 2.90 23.98 -12.83
N VAL A 312 2.37 23.09 -11.99
CA VAL A 312 1.51 23.42 -10.84
C VAL A 312 2.26 23.23 -9.51
N PRO A 313 1.99 24.06 -8.48
CA PRO A 313 2.74 24.05 -7.23
C PRO A 313 2.44 22.85 -6.30
N PHE A 314 1.41 22.06 -6.60
CA PHE A 314 1.02 20.88 -5.84
C PHE A 314 0.56 19.76 -6.78
N PHE A 315 1.19 18.60 -6.67
CA PHE A 315 0.98 17.44 -7.53
C PHE A 315 1.28 16.15 -6.77
N ASP A 316 0.89 15.01 -7.33
CA ASP A 316 1.21 13.69 -6.76
C ASP A 316 2.23 12.96 -7.63
N LEU A 317 3.05 12.14 -7.00
CA LEU A 317 3.80 11.07 -7.66
C LEU A 317 3.38 9.72 -7.11
N HIS A 318 3.01 8.82 -8.01
CA HIS A 318 2.74 7.40 -7.77
C HIS A 318 3.84 6.58 -8.44
N VAL A 319 4.46 5.69 -7.67
CA VAL A 319 5.51 4.80 -8.16
C VAL A 319 5.11 3.36 -7.89
N ARG A 320 5.14 2.53 -8.93
CA ARG A 320 4.75 1.12 -8.86
C ARG A 320 5.83 0.19 -9.39
N LEU A 321 6.15 -0.83 -8.61
CA LEU A 321 7.02 -1.93 -9.00
C LEU A 321 6.18 -3.04 -9.65
N CYS A 322 6.64 -3.54 -10.78
CA CYS A 322 6.04 -4.62 -11.54
C CYS A 322 7.06 -5.69 -11.92
N GLU A 323 6.59 -6.91 -12.09
CA GLU A 323 7.31 -8.01 -12.72
C GLU A 323 6.83 -8.18 -14.15
N VAL A 324 7.75 -8.24 -15.11
CA VAL A 324 7.45 -8.59 -16.50
C VAL A 324 7.95 -10.00 -16.79
N ASP A 325 7.04 -10.87 -17.22
CA ASP A 325 7.41 -12.23 -17.61
C ASP A 325 8.06 -12.29 -19.00
N GLU A 326 8.55 -13.47 -19.38
CA GLU A 326 9.22 -13.70 -20.66
C GLU A 326 8.32 -13.46 -21.89
N ARG A 327 7.00 -13.43 -21.70
CA ARG A 327 6.01 -13.14 -22.74
C ARG A 327 5.60 -11.66 -22.77
N GLY A 328 6.23 -10.82 -21.94
CA GLY A 328 5.95 -9.39 -21.85
C GLY A 328 4.69 -9.04 -21.05
N ARG A 329 4.08 -9.98 -20.31
CA ARG A 329 2.97 -9.66 -19.40
C ARG A 329 3.54 -9.00 -18.15
N SER A 330 2.97 -7.86 -17.77
CA SER A 330 3.40 -7.06 -16.62
C SER A 330 2.41 -7.23 -15.47
N PHE A 331 2.89 -7.52 -14.27
CA PHE A 331 2.05 -7.69 -13.08
C PHE A 331 2.57 -6.82 -11.94
N ASN A 332 1.68 -6.10 -11.27
CA ASN A 332 2.03 -5.27 -10.12
C ASN A 332 2.54 -6.13 -8.96
N VAL A 333 3.49 -5.58 -8.20
CA VAL A 333 4.06 -6.18 -6.99
C VAL A 333 3.71 -5.32 -5.77
N CYS A 334 4.13 -4.05 -5.78
CA CYS A 334 3.82 -3.08 -4.75
C CYS A 334 3.90 -1.66 -5.32
N ASP A 335 3.37 -0.68 -4.60
CA ASP A 335 3.41 0.71 -5.00
C ASP A 335 3.30 1.66 -3.79
N GLY A 336 3.46 2.95 -4.07
CA GLY A 336 3.30 4.02 -3.11
C GLY A 336 3.00 5.34 -3.81
N ILE A 337 2.43 6.28 -3.06
CA ILE A 337 2.06 7.62 -3.53
C ILE A 337 2.58 8.67 -2.55
N ALA A 338 2.89 9.86 -3.05
CA ALA A 338 3.16 11.03 -2.21
C ALA A 338 2.56 12.29 -2.83
N SER A 339 1.97 13.13 -1.98
CA SER A 339 1.61 14.52 -2.33
C SER A 339 2.80 15.44 -2.15
N LEU A 340 3.12 16.24 -3.16
CA LEU A 340 4.36 17.00 -3.25
C LEU A 340 4.07 18.48 -3.52
N ARG A 341 4.97 19.32 -3.03
CA ARG A 341 4.99 20.76 -3.32
C ARG A 341 6.23 21.10 -4.11
N CYS A 342 6.08 22.02 -5.06
CA CYS A 342 7.19 22.63 -5.78
C CYS A 342 6.93 24.11 -6.02
N THR A 343 7.99 24.82 -6.42
CA THR A 343 7.87 26.14 -7.01
C THR A 343 8.00 25.98 -8.52
N PRO A 344 6.93 26.20 -9.32
CA PRO A 344 7.01 26.10 -10.77
C PRO A 344 8.15 26.95 -11.34
N GLY A 345 8.95 26.36 -12.22
CA GLY A 345 10.13 27.02 -12.82
C GLY A 345 11.40 27.03 -11.96
N ALA A 346 11.41 26.43 -10.77
CA ALA A 346 12.60 26.36 -9.91
C ALA A 346 13.63 25.28 -10.32
N GLY A 347 13.34 24.49 -11.36
CA GLY A 347 14.15 23.33 -11.76
C GLY A 347 13.82 22.05 -10.95
N PRO A 348 14.54 20.95 -11.19
CA PRO A 348 14.15 19.64 -10.70
C PRO A 348 14.52 19.46 -9.23
N GLN A 349 13.57 18.91 -8.45
CA GLN A 349 13.78 18.62 -7.04
C GLN A 349 13.67 17.11 -6.77
N PRO A 350 14.47 16.57 -5.82
CA PRO A 350 14.39 15.17 -5.46
C PRO A 350 13.24 14.94 -4.47
N TYR A 351 12.33 14.02 -4.82
CA TYR A 351 11.23 13.60 -3.97
C TYR A 351 11.41 12.13 -3.56
N ALA A 352 11.26 11.86 -2.26
CA ALA A 352 11.27 10.51 -1.73
C ALA A 352 9.84 9.97 -1.66
N ILE A 353 9.60 8.83 -2.32
CA ILE A 353 8.31 8.12 -2.28
C ILE A 353 8.55 6.78 -1.60
N ALA A 354 7.90 6.56 -0.45
CA ALA A 354 7.91 5.26 0.21
C ALA A 354 6.94 4.33 -0.53
N LEU A 355 7.39 3.11 -0.83
CA LEU A 355 6.54 2.06 -1.42
C LEU A 355 6.17 1.05 -0.34
N ALA A 356 5.01 0.41 -0.49
CA ALA A 356 4.62 -0.69 0.37
C ALA A 356 5.69 -1.80 0.38
N PRO A 357 6.02 -2.38 1.54
CA PRO A 357 6.99 -3.47 1.62
C PRO A 357 6.54 -4.72 0.86
N THR A 358 7.48 -5.54 0.41
CA THR A 358 7.18 -6.77 -0.33
C THR A 358 8.14 -7.91 0.01
N ALA A 359 7.77 -9.12 -0.41
CA ALA A 359 8.68 -10.26 -0.56
C ALA A 359 8.39 -10.93 -1.92
N GLN A 360 9.17 -10.59 -2.93
CA GLN A 360 8.98 -11.04 -4.32
C GLN A 360 10.28 -11.62 -4.87
N ARG A 361 10.23 -12.83 -5.41
CA ARG A 361 11.25 -13.35 -6.31
C ARG A 361 10.96 -12.89 -7.73
N PHE A 362 11.91 -12.17 -8.33
CA PHE A 362 11.97 -12.00 -9.77
C PHE A 362 12.86 -13.10 -10.33
N ALA A 363 12.24 -14.10 -10.97
CA ALA A 363 12.99 -15.23 -11.52
C ALA A 363 13.93 -14.80 -12.65
N ARG A 364 15.03 -15.52 -12.84
CA ARG A 364 15.92 -15.39 -14.00
C ARG A 364 15.11 -15.31 -15.30
N GLY A 365 15.51 -14.43 -16.21
CA GLY A 365 14.81 -14.19 -17.48
C GLY A 365 13.61 -13.25 -17.39
N ARG A 366 13.04 -13.02 -16.20
CA ARG A 366 12.04 -11.97 -15.98
C ARG A 366 12.69 -10.60 -15.89
N ARG A 367 11.87 -9.55 -15.90
CA ARG A 367 12.33 -8.16 -15.79
C ARG A 367 11.64 -7.47 -14.64
N ILE A 368 12.38 -6.55 -14.03
CA ILE A 368 11.84 -5.53 -13.14
C ILE A 368 11.34 -4.37 -13.99
N ARG A 369 10.13 -3.89 -13.69
CA ARG A 369 9.54 -2.70 -14.30
C ARG A 369 9.09 -1.73 -13.23
N VAL A 370 9.34 -0.45 -13.48
CA VAL A 370 8.90 0.67 -12.64
C VAL A 370 7.95 1.52 -13.46
N GLN A 371 6.81 1.84 -12.88
CA GLN A 371 5.86 2.80 -13.42
C GLN A 371 5.94 4.09 -12.61
N VAL A 372 5.90 5.24 -13.27
CA VAL A 372 5.78 6.56 -12.64
C VAL A 372 4.57 7.27 -13.24
N SER A 373 3.65 7.74 -12.40
CA SER A 373 2.49 8.53 -12.79
C SER A 373 2.10 9.49 -11.67
N SER A 374 0.95 10.17 -11.80
CA SER A 374 0.42 11.08 -10.76
C SER A 374 -0.88 10.58 -10.13
N GLY A 375 -1.15 9.28 -10.19
CA GLY A 375 -2.35 8.72 -9.57
C GLY A 375 -2.53 7.20 -9.66
N SER A 376 -3.43 6.71 -8.80
CA SER A 376 -4.08 5.39 -8.84
C SER A 376 -5.49 5.61 -8.30
N HIS A 377 -6.40 6.13 -9.13
CA HIS A 377 -7.78 6.42 -8.73
C HIS A 377 -8.72 5.24 -9.08
N PRO A 378 -9.61 4.80 -8.18
CA PRO A 378 -10.01 5.44 -6.93
C PRO A 378 -9.30 4.92 -5.67
N GLU A 379 -8.24 4.10 -5.77
CA GLU A 379 -7.48 3.66 -4.58
C GLU A 379 -7.09 4.88 -3.73
N TYR A 380 -6.45 5.86 -4.36
CA TYR A 380 -6.12 7.14 -3.78
C TYR A 380 -7.01 8.25 -4.35
N LEU A 381 -7.35 9.23 -3.50
CA LEU A 381 -8.07 10.42 -3.93
C LEU A 381 -7.25 11.20 -4.95
N ARG A 382 -7.77 11.31 -6.18
CA ARG A 382 -7.14 12.10 -7.25
C ARG A 382 -6.73 13.49 -6.77
N ASN A 383 -5.53 13.92 -7.15
CA ASN A 383 -5.13 15.32 -6.99
C ASN A 383 -5.96 16.19 -7.95
N ALA A 384 -6.47 17.33 -7.48
CA ALA A 384 -7.26 18.26 -8.30
C ALA A 384 -6.40 19.23 -9.14
N GLY A 385 -5.09 19.27 -8.87
CA GLY A 385 -4.12 20.16 -9.51
C GLY A 385 -3.94 21.47 -8.73
N GLY A 386 -2.70 21.78 -8.36
CA GLY A 386 -2.30 23.10 -7.87
C GLY A 386 -2.66 23.44 -6.42
N ASP A 387 -3.67 22.82 -5.81
CA ASP A 387 -4.05 23.06 -4.42
C ASP A 387 -4.20 21.76 -3.58
N PRO A 388 -3.76 21.75 -2.30
CA PRO A 388 -3.94 20.63 -1.38
C PRO A 388 -5.40 20.25 -1.08
N SER A 389 -6.36 21.15 -1.29
CA SER A 389 -7.79 21.01 -0.96
C SER A 389 -8.54 20.14 -1.97
N ARG A 390 -7.93 19.02 -2.38
CA ARG A 390 -8.43 18.09 -3.40
C ARG A 390 -9.86 17.58 -3.13
N ALA A 391 -10.24 17.42 -1.87
CA ALA A 391 -11.55 16.88 -1.50
C ALA A 391 -12.71 17.86 -1.76
N THR A 392 -12.44 19.16 -1.62
CA THR A 392 -13.43 20.24 -1.80
C THR A 392 -13.32 20.93 -3.15
N ALA A 393 -12.37 20.52 -4.00
CA ALA A 393 -12.11 21.13 -5.29
C ALA A 393 -13.31 21.00 -6.25
N THR A 394 -13.75 22.14 -6.77
CA THR A 394 -14.77 22.26 -7.84
C THR A 394 -14.16 22.59 -9.20
N GLU A 395 -12.84 22.79 -9.26
CA GLU A 395 -12.07 22.96 -10.49
C GLU A 395 -11.00 21.88 -10.55
N LEU A 396 -10.64 21.47 -11.77
CA LEU A 396 -9.61 20.46 -12.02
C LEU A 396 -8.60 21.09 -12.96
N VAL A 397 -7.34 21.14 -12.54
CA VAL A 397 -6.25 21.74 -13.28
C VAL A 397 -5.28 20.63 -13.71
N PRO A 398 -5.19 20.34 -15.01
CA PRO A 398 -4.18 19.41 -15.50
C PRO A 398 -2.77 19.90 -15.21
N ALA A 399 -1.86 18.97 -14.97
CA ALA A 399 -0.46 19.23 -14.62
C ALA A 399 0.47 18.60 -15.64
N LEU A 400 1.52 19.33 -16.03
CA LEU A 400 2.66 18.79 -16.77
C LEU A 400 3.76 18.43 -15.79
N ILE A 401 4.14 17.15 -15.78
CA ILE A 401 5.15 16.61 -14.88
C ILE A 401 6.33 16.11 -15.69
N THR A 402 7.52 16.63 -15.37
CA THR A 402 8.77 16.22 -15.99
C THR A 402 9.59 15.40 -15.01
N ILE A 403 9.97 14.19 -15.38
CA ILE A 403 10.86 13.31 -14.61
C ILE A 403 12.26 13.38 -15.18
N HIS A 404 13.24 13.73 -14.35
CA HIS A 404 14.64 13.83 -14.73
C HIS A 404 15.37 12.55 -14.35
N HIS A 405 16.22 12.05 -15.24
CA HIS A 405 16.97 10.81 -15.03
C HIS A 405 18.36 10.87 -15.65
N ASP A 406 18.94 12.08 -15.68
CA ASP A 406 20.35 12.29 -16.00
C ASP A 406 21.28 12.00 -14.80
N ARG A 407 22.59 12.13 -15.03
CA ARG A 407 23.61 11.85 -14.02
C ARG A 407 23.51 12.75 -12.78
N ARG A 408 23.11 14.02 -12.92
CA ARG A 408 22.94 14.97 -11.81
C ARG A 408 21.62 14.73 -11.10
N HIS A 409 20.61 14.22 -11.81
CA HIS A 409 19.28 13.95 -11.31
C HIS A 409 18.93 12.44 -11.42
N PRO A 410 19.64 11.54 -10.71
CA PRO A 410 19.55 10.10 -10.96
C PRO A 410 18.31 9.48 -10.32
N SER A 411 17.13 9.73 -10.89
CA SER A 411 15.88 9.09 -10.45
C SER A 411 16.02 7.57 -10.43
N GLY A 412 15.48 6.93 -9.39
CA GLY A 412 15.63 5.49 -9.20
C GLY A 412 14.78 4.92 -8.07
N VAL A 413 14.66 3.60 -8.04
CA VAL A 413 14.07 2.83 -6.94
C VAL A 413 15.13 2.04 -6.21
N ARG A 414 15.07 2.07 -4.89
CA ARG A 414 15.98 1.37 -3.99
C ARG A 414 15.32 0.08 -3.51
N LEU A 415 15.92 -1.05 -3.87
CA LEU A 415 15.40 -2.39 -3.64
C LEU A 415 16.27 -3.16 -2.62
N PRO A 416 15.67 -3.84 -1.63
CA PRO A 416 16.37 -4.72 -0.69
C PRO A 416 16.60 -6.11 -1.30
N HIS A 417 17.80 -6.36 -1.81
CA HIS A 417 18.17 -7.63 -2.45
C HIS A 417 18.68 -8.65 -1.43
N LEU A 418 18.18 -9.88 -1.53
CA LEU A 418 18.76 -11.06 -0.91
C LEU A 418 19.25 -12.00 -2.01
N SER A 419 20.51 -12.41 -1.91
CA SER A 419 21.15 -13.40 -2.77
C SER A 419 20.94 -14.82 -2.26
#